data_AF-A0A842VTR5-F1
#
_entry.id   AF-A0A842VTR5-F1
#
_cell.length_a   1.000
_cell.length_b   1.000
_cell.length_c   1.000
_cell.angle_alpha   90.00
_cell.angle_beta   90.00
_cell.angle_gamma   90.00
#
_symmetry.space_group_name_H-M   'P 1'
#
loop_
_entity.id
_entity.type
_entity.pdbx_description
1 polymer ?
#
loop_
_entity_poly.entity_id
_entity_poly.type
_entity_poly.pdbx_seq_one_letter_code
_entity_poly.pdbx_strand_id
1 'polypeptide(L)'
;MIHALYIIDSGICIYSYRFKKDTDIDEQLLSGFLTAIGNFAKETFKSDTGLQTIQIQDEKLNFYLDKKNDLLYCAVSSYQDNNTLLESILKEISEAFSEQMREFLSKKQRASIHEYKEFNPILEKIMEDKEKERNKKTMLLGLFLGLLSVIGLIIVFSLLLGVLSTFISQELVLFVLLIFLTIGLWISSRVSGYYAGSPEMGLKNGIVFLVVLFVVLLVFLAELIVYFIYMIPFIAVVCAAGGYYGGLLRDRRKLYPLK
;
A
#
# COMPACT_ATOMS: atom_id res chain seq x y z
N MET A 1 -1.06 0.42 10.21
CA MET A 1 -2.30 -0.26 10.62
C MET A 1 -3.23 0.74 11.30
N ILE A 2 -4.55 0.55 11.22
CA ILE A 2 -5.50 1.33 12.03
C ILE A 2 -5.39 0.84 13.48
N HIS A 3 -5.06 1.75 14.40
CA HIS A 3 -4.96 1.49 15.83
C HIS A 3 -6.33 1.58 16.50
N ALA A 4 -7.13 2.56 16.11
CA ALA A 4 -8.48 2.78 16.60
C ALA A 4 -9.36 3.41 15.52
N LEU A 5 -10.65 3.12 15.59
CA LEU A 5 -11.70 3.70 14.76
C LEU A 5 -12.74 4.37 15.66
N TYR A 6 -13.16 5.57 15.29
CA TYR A 6 -14.21 6.33 15.94
C TYR A 6 -15.24 6.77 14.90
N ILE A 7 -16.52 6.67 15.25
CA ILE A 7 -17.64 7.21 14.46
C ILE A 7 -18.34 8.24 15.34
N ILE A 8 -18.43 9.46 14.82
CA ILE A 8 -18.90 10.63 15.53
C ILE A 8 -20.15 11.15 14.83
N ASP A 9 -21.22 11.34 15.61
CA ASP A 9 -22.44 12.03 15.20
C ASP A 9 -22.52 13.35 15.97
N SER A 10 -22.48 14.46 15.25
CA SER A 10 -22.71 15.80 15.84
C SER A 10 -21.83 16.11 17.07
N GLY A 11 -20.61 15.57 17.11
CA GLY A 11 -19.67 15.74 18.22
C GLY A 11 -19.81 14.77 19.38
N ILE A 12 -20.69 13.78 19.27
CA ILE A 12 -20.78 12.65 20.21
C ILE A 12 -20.16 11.42 19.54
N CYS A 13 -19.24 10.74 20.22
CA CYS A 13 -18.74 9.45 19.74
C CYS A 13 -19.83 8.39 19.94
N ILE A 14 -20.37 7.86 18.84
CA ILE A 14 -21.42 6.83 18.86
C ILE A 14 -20.85 5.41 18.72
N TYR A 15 -19.65 5.28 18.14
CA TYR A 15 -18.97 4.00 18.04
C TYR A 15 -17.47 4.17 18.16
N SER A 16 -16.84 3.25 18.87
CA SER A 16 -15.39 3.20 19.02
C SER A 16 -14.93 1.76 18.99
N TYR A 17 -13.88 1.48 18.23
CA TYR A 17 -13.24 0.17 18.21
C TYR A 17 -11.73 0.34 18.27
N ARG A 18 -11.09 -0.32 19.23
CA ARG A 18 -9.64 -0.28 19.42
C ARG A 18 -9.04 -1.60 18.96
N PHE A 19 -8.27 -1.56 17.88
CA PHE A 19 -7.53 -2.74 17.37
C PHE A 19 -6.28 -3.03 18.22
N LYS A 20 -5.68 -1.98 18.78
CA LYS A 20 -4.62 -2.07 19.81
C LYS A 20 -5.18 -1.70 21.18
N LYS A 21 -4.83 -2.46 22.20
CA LYS A 21 -5.29 -2.22 23.59
C LYS A 21 -4.58 -1.04 24.28
N ASP A 22 -3.50 -0.54 23.69
CA ASP A 22 -2.53 0.30 24.40
C ASP A 22 -2.84 1.80 24.37
N THR A 23 -3.89 2.23 23.66
CA THR A 23 -4.31 3.63 23.64
C THR A 23 -5.53 3.82 24.54
N ASP A 24 -5.34 4.50 25.67
CA ASP A 24 -6.44 4.91 26.55
C ASP A 24 -6.82 6.37 26.30
N ILE A 25 -7.57 6.58 25.22
CA ILE A 25 -8.08 7.90 24.84
C ILE A 25 -9.58 7.94 25.16
N ASP A 26 -10.00 8.90 25.99
CA ASP A 26 -11.40 9.19 26.23
C ASP A 26 -12.10 9.53 24.90
N GLU A 27 -13.08 8.70 24.52
CA GLU A 27 -13.75 8.79 23.23
C GLU A 27 -14.53 10.10 23.06
N GLN A 28 -15.09 10.63 24.15
CA GLN A 28 -15.89 11.86 24.12
C GLN A 28 -15.00 13.09 24.06
N LEU A 29 -13.87 13.08 24.78
CA LEU A 29 -12.86 14.13 24.68
C LEU A 29 -12.32 14.23 23.24
N LEU A 30 -11.95 13.09 22.65
CA LEU A 30 -11.48 13.04 21.27
C LEU A 30 -12.56 13.57 20.30
N SER A 31 -13.80 13.11 20.45
CA SER A 31 -14.92 13.57 19.62
C SER A 31 -15.13 15.08 19.71
N GLY A 32 -15.18 15.64 20.92
CA GLY A 32 -15.34 17.08 21.13
C GLY A 32 -14.19 17.90 20.52
N PHE A 33 -12.96 17.42 20.67
CA PHE A 33 -11.79 18.02 20.03
C PHE A 33 -11.88 18.00 18.50
N LEU A 34 -12.19 16.85 17.90
CA LEU A 34 -12.29 16.70 16.45
C LEU A 34 -13.40 17.56 15.84
N THR A 35 -14.54 17.67 16.52
CA THR A 35 -15.62 18.56 16.09
C THR A 35 -15.23 20.02 16.19
N ALA A 36 -14.55 20.44 17.26
CA ALA A 36 -14.08 21.82 17.40
C ALA A 36 -13.10 22.19 16.27
N ILE A 37 -12.11 21.33 15.98
CA ILE A 37 -11.18 21.56 14.87
C ILE A 37 -11.91 21.52 13.53
N GLY A 38 -12.85 20.59 13.34
CA GLY A 38 -13.63 20.48 12.10
C GLY A 38 -14.40 21.76 11.79
N ASN A 39 -15.07 22.32 12.81
CA ASN A 39 -15.80 23.58 12.69
C ASN A 39 -14.85 24.76 12.44
N PHE A 40 -13.73 24.82 13.16
CA PHE A 40 -12.71 25.84 12.93
C PHE A 40 -12.14 25.80 11.51
N ALA A 41 -11.84 24.61 10.99
CA ALA A 41 -11.31 24.43 9.65
C ALA A 41 -12.32 24.83 8.57
N LYS A 42 -13.61 24.47 8.74
CA LYS A 42 -14.69 24.90 7.84
C LYS A 42 -14.81 26.42 7.79
N GLU A 43 -14.82 27.08 8.95
CA GLU A 43 -14.94 28.53 9.05
C GLU A 43 -13.73 29.26 8.45
N THR A 44 -12.52 28.80 8.78
CA THR A 44 -11.27 29.47 8.38
C THR A 44 -10.98 29.30 6.90
N PHE A 45 -11.14 28.09 6.37
CA PHE A 45 -10.71 27.75 5.01
C PHE A 45 -11.86 27.75 3.99
N LYS A 46 -13.11 27.97 4.42
CA LYS A 46 -14.32 27.92 3.58
C LYS A 46 -14.38 26.64 2.73
N SER A 47 -13.88 25.55 3.29
CA SER A 47 -13.71 24.29 2.59
C SER A 47 -14.86 23.34 2.94
N ASP A 48 -15.66 22.99 1.94
CA ASP A 48 -16.76 22.03 2.08
C ASP A 48 -16.29 20.58 2.28
N THR A 49 -14.99 20.32 2.10
CA THR A 49 -14.40 18.99 2.29
C THR A 49 -13.99 18.74 3.74
N GLY A 50 -13.88 19.78 4.58
CA GLY A 50 -13.50 19.63 6.00
C GLY A 50 -12.06 19.13 6.20
N LEU A 51 -11.79 18.59 7.40
CA LEU A 51 -10.51 17.96 7.74
C LEU A 51 -10.34 16.63 7.01
N GLN A 52 -9.16 16.40 6.41
CA GLN A 52 -8.82 15.12 5.76
C GLN A 52 -7.81 14.30 6.58
N THR A 53 -6.76 14.93 7.10
CA THR A 53 -5.74 14.26 7.91
C THR A 53 -5.13 15.22 8.92
N ILE A 54 -4.90 14.75 10.15
CA ILE A 54 -4.09 15.44 11.16
C ILE A 54 -2.95 14.49 11.52
N GLN A 55 -1.70 14.94 11.39
CA GLN A 55 -0.53 14.16 11.78
C GLN A 55 -0.02 14.60 13.15
N ILE A 56 0.19 13.66 14.06
CA ILE A 56 0.66 13.90 15.43
C ILE A 56 1.80 12.91 15.71
N GLN A 57 3.05 13.39 15.67
CA GLN A 57 4.25 12.55 15.85
C GLN A 57 4.26 11.34 14.90
N ASP A 58 4.27 10.13 15.45
CA ASP A 58 4.30 8.84 14.73
C ASP A 58 2.90 8.32 14.37
N GLU A 59 1.86 9.05 14.77
CA GLU A 59 0.47 8.73 14.48
C GLU A 59 -0.16 9.78 13.57
N LYS A 60 -1.29 9.40 12.98
CA LYS A 60 -2.16 10.32 12.25
C LYS A 60 -3.61 9.91 12.38
N LEU A 61 -4.46 10.92 12.32
CA LEU A 61 -5.91 10.82 12.29
C LEU A 61 -6.35 11.04 10.84
N ASN A 62 -6.96 10.03 10.23
CA ASN A 62 -7.56 10.12 8.90
C ASN A 62 -9.07 10.23 9.04
N PHE A 63 -9.67 11.13 8.26
CA PHE A 63 -11.09 11.46 8.35
C PHE A 63 -11.83 11.09 7.08
N TYR A 64 -13.08 10.68 7.25
CA TYR A 64 -14.04 10.52 6.16
C TYR A 64 -15.42 11.02 6.64
N LEU A 65 -16.01 11.95 5.90
CA LEU A 65 -17.33 12.51 6.22
C LEU A 65 -18.40 11.91 5.31
N ASP A 66 -19.33 11.16 5.89
CA ASP A 66 -20.53 10.71 5.19
C ASP A 66 -21.59 11.80 5.21
N LYS A 67 -21.67 12.57 4.12
CA LYS A 67 -22.64 13.67 3.97
C LYS A 67 -24.09 13.21 4.01
N LYS A 68 -24.39 11.93 3.75
CA LYS A 68 -25.77 11.42 3.71
C LYS A 68 -26.34 11.28 5.12
N ASN A 69 -25.53 10.77 6.04
CA ASN A 69 -25.92 10.53 7.43
C ASN A 69 -25.33 11.56 8.41
N ASP A 70 -24.52 12.50 7.93
CA ASP A 70 -23.76 13.49 8.71
C ASP A 70 -22.86 12.85 9.78
N LEU A 71 -22.24 11.73 9.43
CA LEU A 71 -21.34 10.97 10.31
C LEU A 71 -19.89 11.22 9.93
N LEU A 72 -19.07 11.51 10.95
CA LEU A 72 -17.63 11.64 10.81
C LEU A 72 -16.94 10.34 11.26
N TYR A 73 -16.23 9.71 10.34
CA TYR A 73 -15.40 8.55 10.59
C TYR A 73 -13.96 9.00 10.78
N CYS A 74 -13.33 8.55 11.86
CA CYS A 74 -11.95 8.87 12.18
C CYS A 74 -11.16 7.59 12.48
N ALA A 75 -10.07 7.37 11.73
CA ALA A 75 -9.13 6.30 11.99
C ALA A 75 -7.83 6.87 12.56
N VAL A 76 -7.39 6.38 13.71
CA VAL A 76 -6.01 6.56 14.21
C VAL A 76 -5.14 5.51 13.54
N SER A 77 -4.05 5.91 12.91
CA SER A 77 -3.15 5.03 12.18
C SER A 77 -1.70 5.49 12.28
N SER A 78 -0.76 4.68 11.80
CA SER A 78 0.65 5.07 11.76
C SER A 78 0.89 6.10 10.65
N TYR A 79 1.82 7.03 10.87
CA TYR A 79 2.19 8.02 9.86
C TYR A 79 2.60 7.39 8.51
N GLN A 80 3.16 6.18 8.54
CA GLN A 80 3.62 5.44 7.35
C GLN A 80 2.50 4.87 6.48
N ASP A 81 1.27 4.74 7.00
CA ASP A 81 0.17 4.12 6.27
C ASP A 81 -0.25 4.97 5.05
N ASN A 82 -0.87 4.37 4.03
CA ASN A 82 -1.27 5.13 2.85
C ASN A 82 -2.61 5.86 3.07
N ASN A 83 -2.65 7.18 2.92
CA ASN A 83 -3.88 7.99 3.12
C ASN A 83 -5.02 7.59 2.19
N THR A 84 -4.73 7.35 0.91
CA THR A 84 -5.74 6.95 -0.09
C THR A 84 -6.35 5.58 0.26
N LEU A 85 -5.52 4.65 0.74
CA LEU A 85 -6.01 3.36 1.24
C LEU A 85 -6.89 3.53 2.47
N LEU A 86 -6.45 4.32 3.46
CA LEU A 86 -7.24 4.59 4.66
C LEU A 86 -8.58 5.23 4.35
N GLU A 87 -8.61 6.22 3.45
CA GLU A 87 -9.86 6.84 2.99
C GLU A 87 -10.79 5.82 2.32
N SER A 88 -10.25 4.93 1.46
CA SER A 88 -11.04 3.87 0.84
C SER A 88 -11.61 2.87 1.86
N ILE A 89 -10.85 2.54 2.90
CA ILE A 89 -11.29 1.67 4.00
C ILE A 89 -12.36 2.36 4.83
N LEU A 90 -12.16 3.63 5.19
CA LEU A 90 -13.15 4.42 5.93
C LEU A 90 -14.47 4.56 5.16
N LYS A 91 -14.39 4.73 3.84
CA LYS A 91 -15.58 4.74 2.98
C LYS A 91 -16.31 3.39 2.99
N GLU A 92 -15.58 2.29 2.84
CA GLU A 92 -16.14 0.92 2.92
C GLU A 92 -16.81 0.66 4.28
N ILE A 93 -16.15 1.06 5.37
CA ILE A 93 -16.69 1.01 6.73
C ILE A 93 -17.96 1.85 6.85
N SER A 94 -17.96 3.07 6.29
CA SER A 94 -19.11 3.97 6.33
C SER A 94 -20.35 3.40 5.64
N GLU A 95 -20.15 2.81 4.46
CA GLU A 95 -21.22 2.15 3.70
C GLU A 95 -21.78 0.96 4.48
N ALA A 96 -20.90 0.11 5.03
CA ALA A 96 -21.30 -1.05 5.83
C ALA A 96 -22.00 -0.67 7.14
N PHE A 97 -21.50 0.36 7.83
CA PHE A 97 -22.08 0.85 9.08
C PHE A 97 -23.47 1.44 8.84
N SER A 98 -23.61 2.27 7.80
CA SER A 98 -24.89 2.89 7.45
C SER A 98 -25.97 1.88 7.08
N GLU A 99 -25.59 0.81 6.38
CA GLU A 99 -26.53 -0.26 6.00
C GLU A 99 -26.95 -1.08 7.23
N GLN A 100 -25.99 -1.50 8.07
CA GLN A 100 -26.27 -2.30 9.27
C GLN A 100 -27.08 -1.51 10.30
N MET A 101 -26.76 -0.23 10.48
CA MET A 101 -27.32 0.61 11.54
C MET A 101 -28.47 1.50 11.07
N ARG A 102 -29.01 1.23 9.88
CA ARG A 102 -30.06 2.04 9.24
C ARG A 102 -31.26 2.30 10.15
N GLU A 103 -31.71 1.27 10.87
CA GLU A 103 -32.85 1.41 11.80
C GLU A 103 -32.54 2.36 12.95
N PHE A 104 -31.37 2.22 13.59
CA PHE A 104 -30.92 3.06 14.70
C PHE A 104 -30.74 4.52 14.25
N LEU A 105 -30.08 4.72 13.11
CA LEU A 105 -29.87 6.05 12.53
C LEU A 105 -31.19 6.74 12.18
N SER A 106 -32.18 5.99 11.65
CA SER A 106 -33.47 6.56 11.26
C SER A 106 -34.31 7.06 12.44
N LYS A 107 -34.17 6.42 13.61
CA LYS A 107 -34.95 6.77 14.81
C LYS A 107 -34.45 8.03 15.50
N LYS A 108 -33.29 8.59 15.11
CA LYS A 108 -32.62 9.75 15.74
C LYS A 108 -32.52 9.65 17.27
N GLN A 109 -32.60 8.44 17.83
CA GLN A 109 -32.34 8.24 19.23
C GLN A 109 -30.83 8.33 19.42
N ARG A 110 -30.40 9.13 20.39
CA ARG A 110 -29.01 9.20 20.83
C ARG A 110 -28.66 7.87 21.50
N ALA A 111 -28.38 6.88 20.68
CA ALA A 111 -27.98 5.55 21.09
C ALA A 111 -26.65 5.62 21.84
N SER A 112 -26.55 4.87 22.94
CA SER A 112 -25.29 4.72 23.66
C SER A 112 -24.27 3.94 22.82
N ILE A 113 -22.97 4.15 23.05
CA ILE A 113 -21.88 3.42 22.35
C ILE A 113 -22.09 1.89 22.34
N HIS A 114 -22.78 1.37 23.36
CA HIS A 114 -23.00 -0.07 23.52
C HIS A 114 -23.98 -0.66 22.51
N GLU A 115 -24.89 0.14 21.97
CA GLU A 115 -25.89 -0.30 20.99
C GLU A 115 -25.28 -0.63 19.62
N TYR A 116 -24.08 -0.12 19.34
CA TYR A 116 -23.40 -0.31 18.07
C TYR A 116 -22.37 -1.45 18.07
N LYS A 117 -22.24 -2.21 19.17
CA LYS A 117 -21.27 -3.32 19.28
C LYS A 117 -21.53 -4.45 18.28
N GLU A 118 -22.75 -4.59 17.77
CA GLU A 118 -23.08 -5.56 16.71
C GLU A 118 -22.32 -5.30 15.41
N PHE A 119 -21.74 -4.10 15.23
CA PHE A 119 -20.90 -3.80 14.07
C PHE A 119 -19.50 -4.43 14.14
N ASN A 120 -19.02 -4.82 15.33
CA ASN A 120 -17.66 -5.31 15.52
C ASN A 120 -17.27 -6.47 14.57
N PRO A 121 -18.09 -7.53 14.40
CA PRO A 121 -17.74 -8.63 13.51
C PRO A 121 -17.66 -8.21 12.03
N ILE A 122 -18.46 -7.22 11.62
CA ILE A 122 -18.44 -6.69 10.25
C ILE A 122 -17.15 -5.88 10.05
N LEU A 123 -16.80 -5.04 11.02
CA LEU A 123 -15.55 -4.28 10.99
C LEU A 123 -14.33 -5.20 10.94
N GLU A 124 -14.28 -6.24 11.78
CA GLU A 124 -13.20 -7.22 11.80
C GLU A 124 -13.06 -7.92 10.45
N LYS A 125 -14.17 -8.31 9.83
CA LYS A 125 -14.18 -8.91 8.48
C LYS A 125 -13.66 -7.95 7.40
N ILE A 126 -14.04 -6.67 7.45
CA ILE A 126 -13.52 -5.65 6.52
C ILE A 126 -12.00 -5.54 6.67
N MET A 127 -11.49 -5.61 7.91
CA MET A 127 -10.07 -5.42 8.22
C MET A 127 -9.20 -6.64 7.95
N GLU A 128 -9.71 -7.86 8.10
CA GLU A 128 -9.00 -9.13 7.84
C GLU A 128 -8.39 -9.15 6.44
N ASP A 129 -9.13 -8.64 5.44
CA ASP A 129 -8.68 -8.56 4.06
C ASP A 129 -7.71 -7.39 3.78
N LYS A 130 -7.50 -6.46 4.70
CA LYS A 130 -6.65 -5.27 4.48
C LYS A 130 -5.30 -5.39 5.17
N GLU A 131 -5.21 -6.20 6.22
CA GLU A 131 -3.97 -6.40 6.97
C GLU A 131 -3.08 -7.46 6.32
N LYS A 132 -1.76 -7.22 6.35
CA LYS A 132 -0.79 -8.23 5.94
C LYS A 132 0.48 -8.11 6.76
N GLU A 133 0.93 -9.22 7.35
CA GLU A 133 2.20 -9.23 8.08
C GLU A 133 3.39 -8.97 7.14
N ARG A 134 4.34 -8.14 7.61
CA ARG A 134 5.67 -8.03 7.02
C ARG A 134 6.49 -9.24 7.47
N ASN A 135 6.85 -10.13 6.55
CA ASN A 135 7.66 -11.31 6.87
C ASN A 135 8.87 -11.40 5.94
N LYS A 136 10.05 -11.74 6.48
CA LYS A 136 11.25 -12.04 5.66
C LYS A 136 10.96 -13.12 4.61
N LYS A 137 10.05 -14.05 4.89
CA LYS A 137 9.57 -15.06 3.93
C LYS A 137 8.95 -14.43 2.67
N THR A 138 8.22 -13.32 2.78
CA THR A 138 7.61 -12.67 1.60
C THR A 138 8.64 -11.95 0.75
N MET A 139 9.71 -11.44 1.36
CA MET A 139 10.87 -10.89 0.62
C MET A 139 11.57 -11.98 -0.19
N LEU A 140 11.88 -13.13 0.43
CA LEU A 140 12.49 -14.28 -0.25
C LEU A 140 11.61 -14.81 -1.39
N LEU A 141 10.29 -14.93 -1.16
CA LEU A 141 9.34 -15.30 -2.20
C LEU A 141 9.36 -14.31 -3.37
N GLY A 142 9.44 -13.00 -3.07
CA GLY A 142 9.56 -11.97 -4.09
C GLY A 142 10.81 -12.10 -4.94
N LEU A 143 11.96 -12.39 -4.31
CA LEU A 143 13.21 -12.68 -5.05
C LEU A 143 13.05 -13.90 -5.96
N PHE A 144 12.50 -14.99 -5.44
CA PHE A 144 12.29 -16.21 -6.21
C PHE A 144 11.38 -15.97 -7.42
N LEU A 145 10.26 -15.28 -7.24
CA LEU A 145 9.34 -14.93 -8.32
C LEU A 145 9.98 -13.99 -9.36
N GLY A 146 10.78 -13.02 -8.90
CA GLY A 146 11.55 -12.14 -9.79
C GLY A 146 12.58 -12.89 -10.62
N LEU A 147 13.25 -13.90 -10.05
CA LEU A 147 14.19 -14.75 -10.80
C LEU A 147 13.46 -15.63 -11.79
N LEU A 148 12.33 -16.21 -11.40
CA LEU A 148 11.50 -17.02 -12.29
C LEU A 148 11.01 -16.20 -13.50
N SER A 149 10.62 -14.93 -13.30
CA SER A 149 10.25 -14.05 -14.40
C SER A 149 11.43 -13.74 -15.33
N VAL A 150 12.66 -13.59 -14.80
CA VAL A 150 13.86 -13.44 -15.65
C VAL A 150 14.10 -14.68 -16.49
N ILE A 151 13.98 -15.88 -15.92
CA ILE A 151 14.13 -17.13 -16.68
C ILE A 151 13.08 -17.20 -17.80
N GLY A 152 11.82 -16.89 -17.49
CA GLY A 152 10.75 -16.84 -18.50
C GLY A 152 11.05 -15.82 -19.61
N LEU A 153 11.57 -14.64 -19.25
CA LEU A 153 11.98 -13.61 -20.20
C LEU A 153 13.14 -14.07 -21.08
N ILE A 154 14.14 -14.76 -20.53
CA ILE A 154 15.26 -15.32 -21.29
C ILE A 154 14.74 -16.35 -22.32
N ILE A 155 13.81 -17.21 -21.93
CA ILE A 155 13.22 -18.21 -22.86
C ILE A 155 12.48 -17.53 -24.01
N VAL A 156 11.58 -16.59 -23.70
CA VAL A 156 10.82 -15.82 -24.70
C VAL A 156 11.78 -15.07 -25.63
N PHE A 157 12.83 -14.50 -25.04
CA PHE A 157 13.84 -13.77 -25.77
C PHE A 157 14.67 -14.64 -26.71
N SER A 158 15.11 -15.82 -26.28
CA SER A 158 15.83 -16.78 -27.12
C SER A 158 15.01 -17.21 -28.34
N LEU A 159 13.70 -17.39 -28.16
CA LEU A 159 12.78 -17.67 -29.27
C LEU A 159 12.66 -16.48 -30.23
N LEU A 160 12.53 -15.27 -29.69
CA LEU A 160 12.47 -14.03 -30.47
C LEU A 160 13.74 -13.81 -31.29
N LEU A 161 14.92 -14.06 -30.69
CA LEU A 161 16.20 -13.92 -31.38
C LEU A 161 16.34 -14.86 -32.57
N GLY A 162 15.94 -16.13 -32.43
CA GLY A 162 16.00 -17.09 -33.53
C GLY A 162 15.16 -16.65 -34.74
N VAL A 163 14.07 -15.91 -34.49
CA VAL A 163 13.26 -15.31 -35.55
C VAL A 163 13.90 -14.02 -36.08
N LEU A 164 14.36 -13.11 -35.22
CA LEU A 164 14.86 -11.80 -35.66
C LEU A 164 16.21 -11.88 -36.38
N SER A 165 17.07 -12.84 -36.01
CA SER A 165 18.41 -12.97 -36.60
C SER A 165 18.40 -13.29 -38.10
N THR A 166 17.27 -13.73 -38.64
CA THR A 166 17.12 -14.01 -40.08
C THR A 166 16.68 -12.78 -40.89
N PHE A 167 16.17 -11.73 -40.25
CA PHE A 167 15.55 -10.59 -40.94
C PHE A 167 16.28 -9.25 -40.71
N ILE A 168 17.15 -9.15 -39.72
CA ILE A 168 17.63 -7.87 -39.21
C ILE A 168 19.17 -7.84 -39.09
N SER A 169 19.76 -6.65 -39.26
CA SER A 169 21.19 -6.41 -39.00
C SER A 169 21.57 -6.69 -37.54
N GLN A 170 22.80 -7.15 -37.31
CA GLN A 170 23.28 -7.51 -35.96
C GLN A 170 23.19 -6.35 -34.97
N GLU A 171 23.42 -5.11 -35.40
CA GLU A 171 23.33 -3.91 -34.55
C GLU A 171 21.92 -3.70 -33.99
N LEU A 172 20.88 -3.86 -34.84
CA LEU A 172 19.51 -3.66 -34.41
C LEU A 172 19.02 -4.81 -33.52
N VAL A 173 19.55 -6.03 -33.71
CA VAL A 173 19.33 -7.15 -32.79
C VAL A 173 19.86 -6.83 -31.39
N LEU A 174 21.08 -6.27 -31.28
CA LEU A 174 21.66 -5.87 -29.99
C LEU A 174 20.87 -4.75 -29.31
N PHE A 175 20.37 -3.77 -30.08
CA PHE A 175 19.53 -2.71 -29.56
C PHE A 175 18.20 -3.22 -29.02
N VAL A 176 17.52 -4.11 -29.76
CA VAL A 176 16.28 -4.76 -29.31
C VAL A 176 16.53 -5.59 -28.06
N LEU A 177 17.65 -6.30 -27.98
CA LEU A 177 18.08 -7.06 -26.79
C LEU A 177 18.19 -6.15 -25.57
N LEU A 178 18.82 -4.98 -25.70
CA LEU A 178 18.99 -4.04 -24.59
C LEU A 178 17.66 -3.53 -24.06
N ILE A 179 16.74 -3.14 -24.96
CA ILE A 179 15.39 -2.67 -24.58
C ILE A 179 14.63 -3.79 -23.87
N PHE A 180 14.65 -5.00 -24.44
CA PHE A 180 13.93 -6.13 -23.89
C PHE A 180 14.43 -6.49 -22.49
N LEU A 181 15.76 -6.56 -22.31
CA LEU A 181 16.37 -6.80 -21.00
C LEU A 181 15.98 -5.72 -19.98
N THR A 182 16.01 -4.45 -20.38
CA THR A 182 15.65 -3.33 -19.51
C THR A 182 14.21 -3.45 -19.02
N ILE A 183 13.26 -3.66 -19.93
CA ILE A 183 11.84 -3.81 -19.61
C ILE A 183 11.64 -5.06 -18.75
N GLY A 184 12.26 -6.18 -19.12
CA GLY A 184 12.15 -7.44 -18.41
C GLY A 184 12.67 -7.38 -16.97
N LEU A 185 13.81 -6.74 -16.77
CA LEU A 185 14.40 -6.52 -15.43
C LEU A 185 13.56 -5.56 -14.61
N TRP A 186 13.01 -4.51 -15.23
CA TRP A 186 12.08 -3.61 -14.54
C TRP A 186 10.83 -4.34 -14.06
N ILE A 187 10.19 -5.15 -14.92
CA ILE A 187 9.02 -5.96 -14.56
C ILE A 187 9.36 -6.94 -13.44
N SER A 188 10.47 -7.68 -13.59
CA SER A 188 10.90 -8.69 -12.61
C SER A 188 11.19 -8.08 -11.24
N SER A 189 11.92 -6.95 -11.22
CA SER A 189 12.20 -6.22 -9.98
C SER A 189 10.92 -5.63 -9.37
N ARG A 190 9.99 -5.15 -10.19
CA ARG A 190 8.68 -4.65 -9.73
C ARG A 190 7.82 -5.73 -9.11
N VAL A 191 7.77 -6.93 -9.69
CA VAL A 191 7.11 -8.09 -9.10
C VAL A 191 7.77 -8.44 -7.77
N SER A 192 9.10 -8.53 -7.75
CA SER A 192 9.88 -8.81 -6.55
C SER A 192 9.60 -7.80 -5.42
N GLY A 193 9.61 -6.50 -5.71
CA GLY A 193 9.29 -5.44 -4.75
C GLY A 193 7.85 -5.47 -4.27
N TYR A 194 6.89 -5.79 -5.16
CA TYR A 194 5.49 -5.98 -4.78
C TYR A 194 5.35 -7.13 -3.77
N TYR A 195 6.08 -8.23 -3.90
CA TYR A 195 6.02 -9.30 -2.90
C TYR A 195 6.78 -8.97 -1.61
N ALA A 196 7.81 -8.12 -1.68
CA ALA A 196 8.57 -7.66 -0.51
C ALA A 196 7.73 -6.86 0.51
N GLY A 197 6.74 -6.10 0.04
CA GLY A 197 5.71 -5.50 0.91
C GLY A 197 5.73 -3.99 0.96
N SER A 198 6.86 -3.37 1.28
CA SER A 198 7.00 -1.90 1.40
C SER A 198 8.01 -1.33 0.40
N PRO A 199 7.99 -0.01 0.10
CA PRO A 199 8.93 0.65 -0.79
C PRO A 199 10.39 0.46 -0.39
N GLU A 200 10.70 0.59 0.91
CA GLU A 200 12.06 0.38 1.43
C GLU A 200 12.52 -1.06 1.26
N MET A 201 11.66 -2.03 1.56
CA MET A 201 11.97 -3.44 1.39
C MET A 201 12.07 -3.81 -0.09
N GLY A 202 11.22 -3.22 -0.94
CA GLY A 202 11.27 -3.38 -2.38
C GLY A 202 12.54 -2.81 -2.99
N LEU A 203 13.02 -1.66 -2.52
CA LEU A 203 14.31 -1.08 -2.91
C LEU A 203 15.46 -2.02 -2.54
N LYS A 204 15.50 -2.49 -1.28
CA LYS A 204 16.50 -3.48 -0.83
C LYS A 204 16.43 -4.75 -1.67
N ASN A 205 15.22 -5.23 -1.99
CA ASN A 205 15.03 -6.41 -2.82
C ASN A 205 15.54 -6.20 -4.25
N GLY A 206 15.34 -5.02 -4.83
CA GLY A 206 15.86 -4.66 -6.15
C GLY A 206 17.39 -4.68 -6.19
N ILE A 207 18.05 -4.22 -5.12
CA ILE A 207 19.53 -4.26 -5.00
C ILE A 207 20.01 -5.72 -4.84
N VAL A 208 19.38 -6.50 -3.96
CA VAL A 208 19.75 -7.93 -3.79
C VAL A 208 19.52 -8.70 -5.11
N PHE A 209 18.43 -8.41 -5.81
CA PHE A 209 18.12 -8.98 -7.10
C PHE A 209 19.18 -8.67 -8.15
N LEU A 210 19.71 -7.43 -8.19
CA LEU A 210 20.83 -7.05 -9.05
C LEU A 210 22.08 -7.90 -8.77
N VAL A 211 22.43 -8.11 -7.49
CA VAL A 211 23.58 -8.92 -7.10
C VAL A 211 23.41 -10.37 -7.54
N VAL A 212 22.23 -10.97 -7.30
CA VAL A 212 21.94 -12.34 -7.72
C VAL A 212 21.99 -12.46 -9.24
N LEU A 213 21.40 -11.50 -9.96
CA LEU A 213 21.43 -11.44 -11.42
C LEU A 213 22.88 -11.39 -11.93
N PHE A 214 23.73 -10.55 -11.33
CA PHE A 214 25.13 -10.44 -11.71
C PHE A 214 25.88 -11.78 -11.53
N VAL A 215 25.65 -12.48 -10.41
CA VAL A 215 26.25 -13.81 -10.16
C VAL A 215 25.78 -14.82 -11.19
N VAL A 216 24.49 -14.85 -11.53
CA VAL A 216 23.94 -15.74 -12.56
C VAL A 216 24.58 -15.44 -13.92
N LEU A 217 24.69 -14.17 -14.30
CA LEU A 217 25.31 -13.79 -15.57
C LEU A 217 26.79 -14.15 -15.63
N LEU A 218 27.53 -13.99 -14.52
CA LEU A 218 28.94 -14.37 -14.44
C LEU A 218 29.14 -15.88 -14.66
N VAL A 219 28.24 -16.72 -14.13
CA VAL A 219 28.31 -18.18 -14.26
C VAL A 219 27.92 -18.65 -15.66
N PHE A 220 26.88 -18.08 -16.26
CA PHE A 220 26.31 -18.61 -17.52
C PHE A 220 26.73 -17.85 -18.78
N LEU A 221 27.17 -16.60 -18.66
CA LEU A 221 27.37 -15.68 -19.80
C LEU A 221 28.64 -14.84 -19.59
N ALA A 222 29.75 -15.48 -19.23
CA ALA A 222 31.03 -14.80 -18.96
C ALA A 222 31.50 -13.91 -20.12
N GLU A 223 31.20 -14.28 -21.37
CA GLU A 223 31.56 -13.50 -22.56
C GLU A 223 30.85 -12.14 -22.64
N LEU A 224 29.67 -12.00 -22.00
CA LEU A 224 28.88 -10.77 -21.98
C LEU A 224 29.22 -9.86 -20.79
N ILE A 225 30.15 -10.26 -19.92
CA ILE A 225 30.40 -9.58 -18.65
C ILE A 225 30.90 -8.15 -18.84
N VAL A 226 31.70 -7.89 -19.88
CA VAL A 226 32.26 -6.56 -20.17
C VAL A 226 31.13 -5.58 -20.51
N TYR A 227 30.19 -5.99 -21.37
CA TYR A 227 29.02 -5.18 -21.71
C TYR A 227 28.13 -4.95 -20.48
N PHE A 228 27.97 -5.97 -19.65
CA PHE A 228 27.19 -5.84 -18.43
C PHE A 228 27.82 -4.83 -17.48
N ILE A 229 29.14 -4.86 -17.28
CA ILE A 229 29.87 -3.92 -16.42
C ILE A 229 29.60 -2.47 -16.82
N TYR A 230 29.63 -2.15 -18.12
CA TYR A 230 29.31 -0.80 -18.59
C TYR A 230 27.85 -0.41 -18.33
N MET A 231 26.93 -1.37 -18.31
CA MET A 231 25.51 -1.15 -18.08
C MET A 231 25.08 -1.24 -16.61
N ILE A 232 25.97 -1.67 -15.69
CA ILE A 232 25.64 -1.85 -14.26
C ILE A 232 24.95 -0.62 -13.66
N PRO A 233 25.42 0.63 -13.84
CA PRO A 233 24.77 1.79 -13.24
C PRO A 233 23.32 1.95 -13.69
N PHE A 234 23.07 1.75 -14.98
CA PHE A 234 21.72 1.83 -15.55
C PHE A 234 20.83 0.70 -15.04
N ILE A 235 21.32 -0.54 -15.06
CA ILE A 235 20.57 -1.71 -14.58
C ILE A 235 20.27 -1.58 -13.08
N ALA A 236 21.20 -1.05 -12.29
CA ALA A 236 21.00 -0.78 -10.88
C ALA A 236 19.84 0.20 -10.64
N VAL A 237 19.78 1.30 -11.40
CA VAL A 237 18.66 2.25 -11.33
C VAL A 237 17.35 1.58 -11.71
N VAL A 238 17.32 0.78 -12.79
CA VAL A 238 16.11 0.08 -13.25
C VAL A 238 15.62 -0.93 -12.20
N CYS A 239 16.51 -1.73 -11.62
CA CYS A 239 16.17 -2.68 -10.57
C CYS A 239 15.72 -1.98 -9.28
N ALA A 240 16.43 -0.95 -8.83
CA ALA A 240 16.09 -0.18 -7.64
C ALA A 240 14.72 0.50 -7.79
N ALA A 241 14.50 1.21 -8.91
CA ALA A 241 13.25 1.87 -9.21
C ALA A 241 12.10 0.85 -9.34
N GLY A 242 12.31 -0.24 -10.09
CA GLY A 242 11.33 -1.31 -10.24
C GLY A 242 10.89 -1.86 -8.88
N GLY A 243 11.86 -2.24 -8.04
CA GLY A 243 11.61 -2.75 -6.69
C GLY A 243 10.87 -1.75 -5.80
N TYR A 244 11.30 -0.50 -5.80
CA TYR A 244 10.64 0.57 -5.05
C TYR A 244 9.18 0.77 -5.48
N TYR A 245 8.91 0.92 -6.79
CA TYR A 245 7.54 1.07 -7.31
C TYR A 245 6.69 -0.18 -7.05
N GLY A 246 7.28 -1.37 -7.11
CA GLY A 246 6.64 -2.62 -6.70
C GLY A 246 6.11 -2.54 -5.26
N GLY A 247 6.97 -2.15 -4.33
CA GLY A 247 6.59 -1.94 -2.93
C GLY A 247 5.49 -0.89 -2.76
N LEU A 248 5.63 0.25 -3.45
CA LEU A 248 4.67 1.36 -3.40
C LEU A 248 3.26 0.96 -3.88
N LEU A 249 3.17 0.11 -4.90
CA LEU A 249 1.89 -0.44 -5.37
C LEU A 249 1.20 -1.30 -4.33
N ARG A 250 1.97 -2.02 -3.51
CA ARG A 250 1.40 -2.86 -2.47
C ARG A 250 0.99 -2.05 -1.24
N ASP A 251 1.76 -1.04 -0.86
CA ASP A 251 1.39 -0.09 0.20
C ASP A 251 0.05 0.60 -0.07
N ARG A 252 -0.31 0.80 -1.35
CA ARG A 252 -1.63 1.32 -1.74
C ARG A 252 -2.79 0.34 -1.54
N ARG A 253 -2.52 -0.93 -1.23
CA ARG A 253 -3.53 -2.01 -1.16
C ARG A 253 -3.62 -2.70 0.20
N LYS A 254 -2.58 -2.62 1.02
CA LYS A 254 -2.49 -3.36 2.29
C LYS A 254 -1.93 -2.47 3.39
N LEU A 255 -2.50 -2.60 4.58
CA LEU A 255 -1.98 -2.03 5.81
C LEU A 255 -0.96 -2.98 6.43
N TYR A 256 0.09 -2.41 7.03
CA TYR A 256 1.13 -3.17 7.70
C TYR A 256 1.14 -2.87 9.19
N PRO A 257 1.06 -3.89 10.06
CA PRO A 257 1.30 -3.71 11.48
C PRO A 257 2.78 -3.41 11.72
N LEU A 258 3.05 -2.35 12.49
CA LEU A 258 4.34 -2.15 13.14
C LEU A 258 4.34 -3.05 14.38
N LYS A 259 5.24 -4.06 14.39
CA LYS A 259 5.52 -4.91 15.56
C LYS A 259 6.41 -4.17 16.53
#